data_AF-A0A744D5R1-F1
#
_entry.id   AF-A0A744D5R1-F1
#
_cell.length_a   1.000
_cell.length_b   1.000
_cell.length_c   1.000
_cell.angle_alpha   90.00
_cell.angle_beta   90.00
_cell.angle_gamma   90.00
#
_symmetry.space_group_name_H-M   'P 1'
#
loop_
_entity.id
_entity.type
_entity.pdbx_description
1 polymer ?
#
loop_
_entity_poly.entity_id
_entity_poly.type
_entity_poly.pdbx_seq_one_letter_code
_entity_poly.pdbx_strand_id
1 'polypeptide(L)'
;MKRSELEKDAGFILTSMKNRDYEIPTNKKIMAVIFGRLKYVYLQQIIFVILAFIIYKESGDLDYQFKKLIYLSLLSCVTMLFFSLVFIGATYSNVFIFLTLGDDVKRESILLKIVKNKIEFYARLLFIVNFLVGCILLWAGEPFVAGLGFSWFVTFIVSALCLQSSLSRYMTPAVVSSLSKVKELLSATPK
;
A
#
# COMPACT_ATOMS: atom_id res chain seq x y z
N MET A 1 6.56 -17.18 20.78
CA MET A 1 7.59 -17.31 19.73
C MET A 1 8.94 -17.01 20.35
N LYS A 2 9.92 -17.90 20.17
CA LYS A 2 11.23 -17.73 20.80
C LYS A 2 12.13 -16.89 19.88
N ARG A 3 12.99 -16.07 20.49
CA ARG A 3 13.97 -15.25 19.77
C ARG A 3 14.84 -16.09 18.81
N SER A 4 15.23 -17.29 19.23
CA SER A 4 16.04 -18.21 18.44
C SER A 4 15.33 -18.68 17.15
N GLU A 5 14.00 -18.79 17.15
CA GLU A 5 13.22 -19.18 15.97
C GLU A 5 13.21 -18.05 14.92
N LEU A 6 13.08 -16.80 15.36
CA LEU A 6 13.14 -15.62 14.49
C LEU A 6 14.52 -15.44 13.85
N GLU A 7 15.59 -15.64 14.63
CA GLU A 7 16.96 -15.55 14.14
C GLU A 7 17.28 -16.68 13.14
N LYS A 8 16.78 -17.89 13.40
CA LYS A 8 16.89 -19.02 12.46
C LYS A 8 16.12 -18.76 11.16
N ASP A 9 14.91 -18.20 11.24
CA ASP A 9 14.11 -17.87 10.06
C ASP A 9 14.74 -16.74 9.22
N ALA A 10 15.30 -15.71 9.87
CA ALA A 10 16.05 -14.67 9.17
C ALA A 10 17.32 -15.21 8.50
N GLY A 11 18.00 -16.15 9.16
CA GLY A 11 19.13 -16.89 8.58
C GLY A 11 18.71 -17.71 7.36
N PHE A 12 17.56 -18.40 7.43
CA PHE A 12 16.99 -19.14 6.31
C PHE A 12 16.73 -18.25 5.10
N ILE A 13 16.09 -17.07 5.28
CA ILE A 13 15.88 -16.10 4.19
C ILE A 13 17.21 -15.70 3.54
N LEU A 14 18.23 -15.36 4.35
CA LEU A 14 19.54 -14.94 3.85
C LEU A 14 20.26 -16.07 3.10
N THR A 15 20.25 -17.29 3.64
CA THR A 15 20.88 -18.47 3.01
C THR A 15 20.19 -18.80 1.69
N SER A 16 18.86 -18.77 1.63
CA SER A 16 18.11 -18.99 0.39
C SER A 16 18.43 -17.92 -0.66
N MET A 17 18.60 -16.65 -0.26
CA MET A 17 18.99 -15.58 -1.18
C MET A 17 20.44 -15.71 -1.68
N LYS A 18 21.36 -16.19 -0.84
CA LYS A 18 22.77 -16.39 -1.22
C LYS A 18 22.97 -17.58 -2.15
N ASN A 19 22.21 -18.64 -1.94
CA ASN A 19 22.42 -19.93 -2.63
C ASN A 19 21.55 -20.09 -3.88
N ARG A 20 20.61 -19.17 -4.14
CA ARG A 20 19.72 -19.21 -5.29
C ARG A 20 20.04 -18.08 -6.25
N ASP A 21 20.18 -18.43 -7.53
CA ASP A 21 20.19 -17.42 -8.59
C ASP A 21 18.77 -16.87 -8.73
N TYR A 22 18.58 -15.62 -8.32
CA TYR A 22 17.25 -15.02 -8.22
C TYR A 22 16.86 -14.34 -9.54
N GLU A 23 15.63 -14.57 -9.99
CA GLU A 23 15.11 -13.87 -11.17
C GLU A 23 14.80 -12.42 -10.79
N ILE A 24 15.46 -11.46 -11.42
CA ILE A 24 15.17 -10.04 -11.24
C ILE A 24 13.76 -9.77 -11.80
N PRO A 25 12.77 -9.38 -10.97
CA PRO A 25 11.41 -9.16 -11.44
C PRO A 25 11.34 -7.96 -12.38
N THR A 26 10.63 -8.11 -13.49
CA THR A 26 10.40 -7.00 -14.43
C THR A 26 9.53 -5.91 -13.79
N ASN A 27 9.74 -4.65 -14.19
CA ASN A 27 8.92 -3.52 -13.72
C ASN A 27 7.42 -3.76 -13.92
N LYS A 28 7.04 -4.45 -15.00
CA LYS A 28 5.65 -4.84 -15.25
C LYS A 28 5.08 -5.73 -14.13
N LYS A 29 5.83 -6.75 -13.68
CA LYS A 29 5.41 -7.65 -12.58
C LYS A 29 5.24 -6.86 -11.27
N ILE A 30 6.18 -5.95 -10.96
CA ILE A 30 6.14 -5.12 -9.74
C ILE A 30 4.92 -4.18 -9.77
N MET A 31 4.77 -3.42 -10.85
CA MET A 31 3.67 -2.46 -10.99
C MET A 31 2.31 -3.14 -11.02
N ALA A 32 2.19 -4.34 -11.59
CA ALA A 32 0.93 -5.10 -11.58
C ALA A 32 0.45 -5.41 -10.14
N VAL A 33 1.36 -5.74 -9.22
CA VAL A 33 1.02 -5.97 -7.81
C VAL A 33 0.55 -4.68 -7.15
N ILE A 34 1.26 -3.57 -7.39
CA ILE A 34 0.94 -2.26 -6.80
C ILE A 34 -0.42 -1.75 -7.31
N PHE A 35 -0.63 -1.76 -8.63
CA PHE A 35 -1.90 -1.36 -9.24
C PHE A 35 -3.04 -2.30 -8.84
N GLY A 36 -2.77 -3.58 -8.63
CA GLY A 36 -3.72 -4.55 -8.09
C GLY A 36 -4.27 -4.18 -6.72
N ARG A 37 -3.55 -3.36 -5.94
CA ARG A 37 -4.03 -2.81 -4.66
C ARG A 37 -4.63 -1.41 -4.83
N LEU A 38 -4.01 -0.54 -5.62
CA LEU A 38 -4.53 0.81 -5.90
C LEU A 38 -5.94 0.79 -6.49
N LYS A 39 -6.30 -0.23 -7.27
CA LYS A 39 -7.65 -0.35 -7.85
C LYS A 39 -8.78 -0.23 -6.81
N TYR A 40 -8.58 -0.72 -5.58
CA TYR A 40 -9.58 -0.64 -4.52
C TYR A 40 -9.74 0.79 -3.99
N VAL A 41 -8.64 1.54 -3.91
CA VAL A 41 -8.61 2.96 -3.53
C VAL A 41 -9.37 3.79 -4.56
N TYR A 42 -9.10 3.57 -5.84
CA TYR A 42 -9.79 4.24 -6.93
C TYR A 42 -11.28 3.85 -7.03
N LEU A 43 -11.62 2.58 -6.81
CA LEU A 43 -13.00 2.14 -6.77
C LEU A 43 -13.78 2.88 -5.67
N GLN A 44 -13.18 3.06 -4.49
CA GLN A 44 -13.78 3.82 -3.42
C GLN A 44 -13.99 5.29 -3.82
N GLN A 45 -13.01 5.95 -4.45
CA GLN A 45 -13.17 7.32 -4.96
C GLN A 45 -14.35 7.43 -5.92
N ILE A 46 -14.45 6.50 -6.89
CA ILE A 46 -15.53 6.48 -7.89
C ILE A 46 -16.89 6.35 -7.20
N ILE A 47 -17.01 5.45 -6.21
CA ILE A 47 -18.25 5.27 -5.44
C ILE A 47 -18.64 6.60 -4.77
N PHE A 48 -17.72 7.27 -4.08
CA PHE A 48 -18.05 8.53 -3.40
C PHE A 48 -18.37 9.69 -4.35
N VAL A 49 -17.71 9.77 -5.51
CA VAL A 49 -18.03 10.76 -6.55
C VAL A 49 -19.44 10.52 -7.11
N ILE A 50 -19.81 9.27 -7.37
CA ILE A 50 -21.16 8.90 -7.83
C ILE A 50 -22.20 9.23 -6.74
N LEU A 51 -21.92 8.89 -5.48
CA LEU A 51 -22.81 9.20 -4.37
C LEU A 51 -22.99 10.72 -4.20
N ALA A 52 -21.93 11.50 -4.32
CA ALA A 52 -22.00 12.96 -4.27
C ALA A 52 -22.93 13.50 -5.37
N PHE A 53 -22.77 13.01 -6.60
CA PHE A 53 -23.63 13.38 -7.71
C PHE A 53 -25.11 13.03 -7.48
N ILE A 54 -25.41 11.86 -6.88
CA ILE A 54 -26.79 11.44 -6.62
C ILE A 54 -27.42 12.30 -5.50
N ILE A 55 -26.68 12.57 -4.43
CA ILE A 55 -27.19 13.28 -3.24
C ILE A 55 -27.38 14.77 -3.50
N TYR A 56 -26.42 15.42 -4.17
CA TYR A 56 -26.41 16.86 -4.41
C TYR A 56 -27.02 17.26 -5.77
N LYS A 57 -27.79 16.35 -6.39
CA LYS A 57 -28.45 16.62 -7.66
C LYS A 57 -29.49 17.73 -7.53
N GLU A 58 -29.25 18.87 -8.17
CA GLU A 58 -30.21 19.97 -8.22
C GLU A 58 -31.18 19.80 -9.40
N SER A 59 -32.41 20.28 -9.23
CA SER A 59 -33.45 20.23 -10.25
C SER A 59 -33.34 21.46 -11.16
N GLY A 60 -32.69 21.29 -12.31
CA GLY A 60 -32.65 22.32 -13.36
C GLY A 60 -31.25 22.52 -13.91
N ASP A 61 -31.10 22.20 -15.19
CA ASP A 61 -29.88 22.22 -16.00
C ASP A 61 -28.92 21.04 -15.83
N LEU A 62 -29.10 20.04 -16.69
CA LEU A 62 -28.22 18.88 -16.81
C LEU A 62 -26.79 19.29 -17.18
N ASP A 63 -26.60 20.35 -17.98
CA ASP A 63 -25.27 20.78 -18.42
C ASP A 63 -24.43 21.30 -17.24
N TYR A 64 -25.06 22.07 -16.35
CA TYR A 64 -24.44 22.54 -15.12
C TYR A 64 -24.05 21.38 -14.18
N GLN A 65 -24.92 20.39 -14.03
CA GLN A 65 -24.66 19.19 -13.23
C GLN A 65 -23.51 18.33 -13.80
N PHE A 66 -23.43 18.19 -15.12
CA PHE A 66 -22.30 17.52 -15.77
C PHE A 66 -20.98 18.28 -15.59
N LYS A 67 -20.99 19.61 -15.68
CA LYS A 67 -19.81 20.45 -15.41
C LYS A 67 -19.31 20.30 -13.97
N LYS A 68 -20.22 20.29 -12.97
CA LYS A 68 -19.89 20.00 -11.56
C LYS A 68 -19.22 18.63 -11.42
N LEU A 69 -19.79 17.59 -12.01
CA LEU A 69 -19.23 16.23 -11.97
C LEU A 69 -17.83 16.16 -12.58
N ILE A 70 -17.62 16.80 -13.73
CA ILE A 70 -16.30 16.85 -14.40
C ILE A 70 -15.29 17.57 -13.50
N TYR A 71 -15.66 18.71 -12.92
CA TYR A 71 -14.79 19.47 -12.02
C TYR A 71 -14.42 18.66 -10.77
N LEU A 72 -15.40 18.04 -10.13
CA LEU A 72 -15.18 17.18 -8.96
C LEU A 72 -14.28 15.98 -9.29
N SER A 73 -14.50 15.37 -10.46
CA SER A 73 -13.69 14.23 -10.93
C SER A 73 -12.26 14.66 -11.24
N LEU A 74 -12.06 15.82 -11.85
CA LEU A 74 -10.73 16.36 -12.15
C LEU A 74 -9.96 16.67 -10.86
N LEU A 75 -10.61 17.33 -9.89
CA LEU A 75 -10.01 17.63 -8.59
C LEU A 75 -9.66 16.34 -7.82
N SER A 76 -10.57 15.36 -7.84
CA SER A 76 -10.34 14.03 -7.25
C SER A 76 -9.17 13.30 -7.93
N CYS A 77 -9.03 13.46 -9.25
CA CYS A 77 -7.93 12.84 -10.00
C CYS A 77 -6.57 13.37 -9.53
N VAL A 78 -6.46 14.69 -9.33
CA VAL A 78 -5.20 15.32 -8.85
C VAL A 78 -4.80 14.78 -7.48
N THR A 79 -5.73 14.74 -6.52
CA THR A 79 -5.43 14.26 -5.16
C THR A 79 -5.10 12.77 -5.13
N MET A 80 -5.78 11.96 -5.95
CA MET A 80 -5.53 10.53 -6.09
C MET A 80 -4.22 10.22 -6.81
N LEU A 81 -3.84 11.01 -7.82
CA LEU A 81 -2.55 10.90 -8.49
C LEU A 81 -1.41 11.17 -7.50
N PHE A 82 -1.53 12.22 -6.69
CA PHE A 82 -0.55 12.52 -5.65
C PHE A 82 -0.39 11.35 -4.68
N PHE A 83 -1.49 10.82 -4.13
CA PHE A 83 -1.44 9.65 -3.26
C PHE A 83 -0.81 8.43 -3.96
N SER A 84 -1.17 8.18 -5.22
CA SER A 84 -0.66 7.03 -5.98
C SER A 84 0.84 7.09 -6.19
N LEU A 85 1.40 8.28 -6.47
CA LEU A 85 2.85 8.47 -6.60
C LEU A 85 3.57 8.14 -5.28
N VAL A 86 3.05 8.63 -4.16
CA VAL A 86 3.60 8.33 -2.82
C VAL A 86 3.50 6.83 -2.52
N PHE A 87 2.36 6.21 -2.81
CA PHE A 87 2.13 4.79 -2.57
C PHE A 87 3.07 3.92 -3.41
N ILE A 88 3.25 4.24 -4.70
CA ILE A 88 4.20 3.55 -5.58
C ILE A 88 5.62 3.69 -5.00
N GLY A 89 6.07 4.91 -4.70
CA GLY A 89 7.40 5.14 -4.16
C GLY A 89 7.67 4.38 -2.86
N ALA A 90 6.69 4.34 -1.95
CA ALA A 90 6.83 3.65 -0.67
C ALA A 90 6.78 2.11 -0.78
N THR A 91 6.07 1.56 -1.78
CA THR A 91 5.84 0.11 -1.89
C THR A 91 6.75 -0.59 -2.90
N TYR A 92 7.31 0.14 -3.86
CA TYR A 92 8.09 -0.44 -4.96
C TYR A 92 9.22 -1.34 -4.48
N SER A 93 10.10 -0.84 -3.59
CA SER A 93 11.23 -1.60 -3.07
C SER A 93 10.79 -2.83 -2.28
N ASN A 94 9.70 -2.72 -1.51
CA ASN A 94 9.16 -3.83 -0.72
C ASN A 94 8.59 -4.94 -1.62
N VAL A 95 7.87 -4.57 -2.67
CA VAL A 95 7.33 -5.52 -3.66
C VAL A 95 8.45 -6.17 -4.47
N PHE A 96 9.48 -5.40 -4.84
CA PHE A 96 10.67 -5.94 -5.50
C PHE A 96 11.31 -7.05 -4.66
N ILE A 97 11.66 -6.76 -3.39
CA ILE A 97 12.24 -7.75 -2.48
C ILE A 97 11.32 -8.97 -2.36
N PHE A 98 10.01 -8.75 -2.15
CA PHE A 98 9.06 -9.83 -2.02
C PHE A 98 9.01 -10.74 -3.26
N LEU A 99 9.04 -10.17 -4.47
CA LEU A 99 8.98 -10.95 -5.70
C LEU A 99 10.25 -11.77 -5.93
N THR A 100 11.41 -11.24 -5.54
CA THR A 100 12.71 -11.90 -5.67
C THR A 100 12.89 -13.09 -4.72
N LEU A 101 12.18 -13.11 -3.58
CA LEU A 101 12.22 -14.25 -2.67
C LEU A 101 11.74 -15.53 -3.34
N GLY A 102 12.44 -16.64 -3.06
CA GLY A 102 12.03 -17.97 -3.53
C GLY A 102 10.68 -18.39 -2.97
N ASP A 103 9.95 -19.21 -3.73
CA ASP A 103 8.61 -19.68 -3.33
C ASP A 103 8.62 -20.49 -2.03
N ASP A 104 9.70 -21.22 -1.75
CA ASP A 104 9.92 -21.95 -0.51
C ASP A 104 9.98 -20.99 0.67
N VAL A 105 10.77 -19.91 0.54
CA VAL A 105 10.84 -18.83 1.55
C VAL A 105 9.48 -18.17 1.72
N LYS A 106 8.75 -17.92 0.63
CA LYS A 106 7.43 -17.31 0.67
C LYS A 106 6.41 -18.16 1.44
N ARG A 107 6.52 -19.48 1.36
CA ARG A 107 5.60 -20.44 1.98
C ARG A 107 5.99 -20.82 3.41
N GLU A 108 7.28 -20.93 3.69
CA GLU A 108 7.78 -21.49 4.94
C GLU A 108 8.13 -20.40 5.97
N SER A 109 8.62 -19.24 5.53
CA SER A 109 9.11 -18.20 6.44
C SER A 109 8.02 -17.70 7.38
N ILE A 110 8.35 -17.73 8.67
CA ILE A 110 7.44 -17.27 9.73
C ILE A 110 7.43 -15.75 9.82
N LEU A 111 8.59 -15.10 9.66
CA LEU A 111 8.71 -13.65 9.57
C LEU A 111 7.87 -13.10 8.43
N LEU A 112 7.93 -13.72 7.25
CA LEU A 112 7.16 -13.26 6.10
C LEU A 112 5.65 -13.42 6.31
N LYS A 113 5.22 -14.53 6.93
CA LYS A 113 3.81 -14.72 7.32
C LYS A 113 3.33 -13.65 8.30
N ILE A 114 4.14 -13.32 9.31
CA ILE A 114 3.81 -12.26 10.29
C ILE A 114 3.68 -10.90 9.59
N VAL A 115 4.65 -10.54 8.74
CA VAL A 115 4.64 -9.29 7.98
C VAL A 115 3.41 -9.23 7.07
N LYS A 116 3.13 -10.29 6.31
CA LYS A 116 1.96 -10.38 5.42
C LYS A 116 0.65 -10.21 6.18
N ASN A 117 0.46 -10.94 7.28
CA ASN A 117 -0.75 -10.86 8.08
C ASN A 117 -0.97 -9.46 8.66
N LYS A 118 0.11 -8.79 9.11
CA LYS A 118 0.04 -7.42 9.59
C LYS A 118 -0.27 -6.43 8.47
N ILE A 119 0.37 -6.54 7.31
CA ILE A 119 0.06 -5.71 6.14
C ILE A 119 -1.41 -5.86 5.75
N GLU A 120 -1.94 -7.08 5.71
CA GLU A 120 -3.34 -7.34 5.39
C GLU A 120 -4.31 -6.79 6.45
N PHE A 121 -3.94 -6.85 7.73
CA PHE A 121 -4.71 -6.23 8.81
C PHE A 121 -4.75 -4.70 8.66
N TYR A 122 -3.59 -4.05 8.54
CA TYR A 122 -3.51 -2.59 8.39
C TYR A 122 -4.12 -2.11 7.08
N ALA A 123 -4.01 -2.86 5.98
CA ALA A 123 -4.65 -2.52 4.72
C ALA A 123 -6.19 -2.55 4.84
N ARG A 124 -6.76 -3.55 5.53
CA ARG A 124 -8.20 -3.59 5.81
C ARG A 124 -8.64 -2.44 6.70
N LEU A 125 -7.89 -2.18 7.77
CA LEU A 125 -8.17 -1.06 8.68
C LEU A 125 -8.13 0.28 7.96
N LEU A 126 -7.12 0.49 7.12
CA LEU A 126 -6.95 1.70 6.33
C LEU A 126 -8.09 1.88 5.31
N PHE A 127 -8.59 0.80 4.70
CA PHE A 127 -9.77 0.86 3.84
C PHE A 127 -11.02 1.28 4.62
N ILE A 128 -11.27 0.66 5.79
CA ILE A 128 -12.42 0.99 6.66
C ILE A 128 -12.37 2.44 7.12
N VAL A 129 -11.21 2.91 7.59
CA VAL A 129 -11.04 4.30 8.06
C VAL A 129 -11.31 5.28 6.92
N ASN A 130 -10.74 5.08 5.73
CA ASN A 130 -11.00 5.97 4.60
C ASN A 130 -12.45 5.91 4.14
N PHE A 131 -13.12 4.76 4.26
CA PHE A 131 -14.55 4.66 3.96
C PHE A 131 -15.37 5.55 4.91
N LEU A 132 -15.08 5.48 6.22
CA LEU A 132 -15.73 6.36 7.22
C LEU A 132 -15.44 7.83 6.95
N VAL A 133 -14.18 8.19 6.64
CA VAL A 133 -13.83 9.56 6.28
C VAL A 133 -14.57 10.01 5.02
N GLY A 134 -14.71 9.14 4.01
CA GLY A 134 -15.51 9.42 2.83
C GLY A 134 -16.96 9.74 3.14
N CYS A 135 -17.59 9.00 4.07
CA CYS A 135 -18.96 9.31 4.52
C CYS A 135 -19.05 10.68 5.21
N ILE A 136 -18.07 11.02 6.05
CA ILE A 136 -18.01 12.33 6.72
C ILE A 136 -17.83 13.46 5.70
N LEU A 137 -16.92 13.30 4.72
CA LEU A 137 -16.69 14.28 3.66
C LEU A 137 -17.94 14.47 2.79
N LEU A 138 -18.62 13.37 2.46
CA LEU A 138 -19.88 13.40 1.70
C LEU A 138 -20.97 14.18 2.45
N TRP A 139 -21.04 14.06 3.77
CA TRP A 139 -21.97 14.84 4.59
C TRP A 139 -21.56 16.31 4.72
N ALA A 140 -20.26 16.61 4.75
CA ALA A 140 -19.75 17.98 4.83
C ALA A 140 -20.06 18.81 3.57
N GLY A 141 -20.09 18.16 2.39
CA GLY A 141 -20.50 18.81 1.14
C GLY A 141 -19.87 18.17 -0.09
N GLU A 142 -20.49 18.41 -1.26
CA GLU A 142 -20.04 17.92 -2.57
C GLU A 142 -18.52 18.12 -2.85
N PRO A 143 -17.92 19.33 -2.69
CA PRO A 143 -16.52 19.54 -3.06
C PRO A 143 -15.53 18.81 -2.16
N PHE A 144 -15.92 18.49 -0.91
CA PHE A 144 -15.04 17.83 0.06
C PHE A 144 -14.71 16.39 -0.32
N VAL A 145 -15.53 15.75 -1.15
CA VAL A 145 -15.29 14.38 -1.63
C VAL A 145 -13.99 14.26 -2.44
N ALA A 146 -13.56 15.32 -3.11
CA ALA A 146 -12.27 15.34 -3.79
C ALA A 146 -11.07 15.29 -2.82
N GLY A 147 -11.28 15.66 -1.55
CA GLY A 147 -10.27 15.57 -0.48
C GLY A 147 -9.98 14.15 -0.01
N LEU A 148 -10.74 13.15 -0.47
CA LEU A 148 -10.54 11.76 -0.06
C LEU A 148 -9.14 11.24 -0.43
N GLY A 149 -8.55 11.66 -1.56
CA GLY A 149 -7.16 11.35 -1.91
C GLY A 149 -6.14 11.84 -0.86
N PHE A 150 -6.38 13.00 -0.25
CA PHE A 150 -5.56 13.51 0.84
C PHE A 150 -5.75 12.70 2.13
N SER A 151 -6.99 12.27 2.44
CA SER A 151 -7.25 11.34 3.54
C SER A 151 -6.47 10.04 3.37
N TRP A 152 -6.46 9.46 2.16
CA TRP A 152 -5.69 8.26 1.84
C TRP A 152 -4.20 8.44 2.10
N PHE A 153 -3.66 9.60 1.71
CA PHE A 153 -2.26 9.94 1.97
C PHE A 153 -1.95 10.00 3.48
N VAL A 154 -2.72 10.76 4.26
CA VAL A 154 -2.46 10.91 5.70
C VAL A 154 -2.61 9.59 6.44
N THR A 155 -3.71 8.88 6.18
CA THR A 155 -3.99 7.58 6.83
C THR A 155 -2.98 6.50 6.44
N PHE A 156 -2.44 6.55 5.22
CA PHE A 156 -1.36 5.68 4.78
C PHE A 156 -0.06 5.93 5.54
N ILE A 157 0.34 7.18 5.74
CA ILE A 157 1.52 7.51 6.54
C ILE A 157 1.36 7.00 7.97
N VAL A 158 0.23 7.30 8.60
CA VAL A 158 -0.07 6.85 9.97
C VAL A 158 -0.03 5.32 10.05
N SER A 159 -0.66 4.63 9.09
CA SER A 159 -0.66 3.16 9.06
C SER A 159 0.71 2.56 8.81
N ALA A 160 1.55 3.20 7.98
CA ALA A 160 2.93 2.78 7.75
C ALA A 160 3.76 2.90 9.03
N LEU A 161 3.61 4.00 9.79
CA LEU A 161 4.27 4.19 11.08
C LEU A 161 3.81 3.17 12.11
N CYS A 162 2.50 2.93 12.20
CA CYS A 162 1.94 1.90 13.09
C CYS A 162 2.43 0.50 12.71
N LEU A 163 2.49 0.18 11.41
CA LEU A 163 3.01 -1.09 10.92
C LEU A 163 4.47 -1.27 11.35
N GLN A 164 5.32 -0.27 11.11
CA GLN A 164 6.73 -0.28 11.50
C GLN A 164 6.90 -0.46 13.03
N SER A 165 6.14 0.30 13.82
CA SER A 165 6.13 0.16 15.29
C SER A 165 5.70 -1.24 15.73
N SER A 166 4.68 -1.82 15.07
CA SER A 166 4.20 -3.16 15.39
C SER A 166 5.18 -4.28 14.98
N LEU A 167 6.02 -4.02 13.98
CA LEU A 167 7.05 -4.95 13.50
C LEU A 167 8.35 -4.85 14.30
N SER A 168 8.64 -3.70 14.92
CA SER A 168 9.85 -3.47 15.73
C SER A 168 10.08 -4.57 16.79
N ARG A 169 9.01 -5.12 17.37
CA ARG A 169 9.09 -6.20 18.37
C ARG A 169 9.67 -7.52 17.84
N TYR A 170 9.64 -7.73 16.52
CA TYR A 170 10.17 -8.93 15.85
C TYR A 170 11.56 -8.69 15.23
N MET A 171 12.02 -7.44 15.20
CA MET A 171 13.26 -7.01 14.57
C MET A 171 14.40 -6.99 15.60
N THR A 172 14.83 -8.17 16.06
CA THR A 172 16.03 -8.27 16.91
C THR A 172 17.28 -7.83 16.14
N PRO A 173 18.38 -7.40 16.81
CA PRO A 173 19.58 -6.93 16.10
C PRO A 173 20.14 -7.93 15.07
N ALA A 174 20.05 -9.23 15.36
CA ALA A 174 20.47 -10.29 14.45
C ALA A 174 19.54 -10.42 13.22
N VAL A 175 18.22 -10.30 13.41
CA VAL A 175 17.24 -10.29 12.30
C VAL A 175 17.45 -9.07 11.41
N VAL A 176 17.66 -7.90 12.01
CA VAL A 176 17.96 -6.66 11.27
C VAL A 176 19.24 -6.80 10.46
N SER A 177 20.30 -7.37 11.05
CA SER A 177 21.56 -7.60 10.34
C SER A 177 21.39 -8.53 9.13
N SER A 178 20.68 -9.65 9.29
CA SER A 178 20.42 -10.59 8.19
C SER A 178 19.59 -9.96 7.07
N LEU A 179 18.54 -9.20 7.41
CA LEU A 179 17.72 -8.50 6.42
C LEU A 179 18.49 -7.35 5.74
N SER A 180 19.37 -6.66 6.47
CA SER A 180 20.26 -5.65 5.89
C SER A 180 21.20 -6.27 4.86
N LYS A 181 21.76 -7.44 5.15
CA LYS A 181 22.61 -8.17 4.19
C LYS A 181 21.83 -8.61 2.95
N VAL A 182 20.58 -9.06 3.11
CA VAL A 182 19.69 -9.33 1.96
C VAL A 182 19.48 -8.06 1.13
N LYS A 183 19.22 -6.92 1.77
CA LYS A 183 19.08 -5.63 1.09
C LYS A 183 20.36 -5.23 0.37
N GLU A 184 21.52 -5.40 1.00
CA GLU A 184 22.84 -5.12 0.41
C GLU A 184 23.07 -5.97 -0.84
N LEU A 185 22.83 -7.29 -0.76
CA LEU A 185 22.94 -8.22 -1.90
C LEU A 185 22.03 -7.82 -3.08
N LEU A 186 20.84 -7.29 -2.79
CA LEU A 186 19.89 -6.82 -3.80
C LEU A 186 20.23 -5.43 -4.34
N SER A 187 20.93 -4.60 -3.56
CA SER A 187 21.37 -3.25 -3.95
C SER A 187 22.74 -3.24 -4.64
N ALA A 188 23.51 -4.32 -4.49
CA ALA A 188 24.78 -4.53 -5.17
C ALA A 188 24.54 -4.87 -6.64
N THR A 189 23.96 -3.92 -7.38
CA THR A 189 24.16 -3.85 -8.82
C THR A 189 25.65 -3.56 -9.04
N PRO A 190 26.36 -4.32 -9.90
CA PRO A 190 27.72 -3.96 -10.25
C PRO A 190 27.73 -2.57 -10.88
N LYS A 191 28.65 -1.71 -10.42
CA LYS A 191 28.97 -0.45 -11.11
C LYS A 191 29.51 -0.73 -12.49
#